data_AF-A0A2X3CG54-F1
#
_entry.id   AF-A0A2X3CG54-F1
#
_cell.length_a   1.000
_cell.length_b   1.000
_cell.length_c   1.000
_cell.angle_alpha   90.00
_cell.angle_beta   90.00
_cell.angle_gamma   90.00
#
_symmetry.space_group_name_H-M   'P 1'
#
loop_
_entity.id
_entity.type
_entity.pdbx_description
1 polymer ?
#
loop_
_entity_poly.entity_id
_entity_poly.type
_entity_poly.pdbx_seq_one_letter_code
_entity_poly.pdbx_strand_id
1 'polypeptide(L)'
;MVLGCTHFPLLQEELQRVLPEGTRLIDSGAAIARRTAWLLEHEAPDAKSSDENKAFCMALTAETEQLLPVLRRYGFSTLEKLPL
;
A
#
# COMPACT_ATOMS: atom_id res chain seq x y z
N MET A 1 -6.42 16.42 11.50
CA MET A 1 -5.09 15.81 11.70
C MET A 1 -4.57 15.27 10.39
N VAL A 2 -3.28 15.48 10.09
CA VAL A 2 -2.63 14.93 8.89
C VAL A 2 -1.99 13.59 9.22
N LEU A 3 -2.28 12.57 8.41
CA LEU A 3 -1.68 11.24 8.46
C LEU A 3 -0.39 11.23 7.63
N GLY A 4 0.67 11.82 8.19
CA GLY A 4 1.96 12.01 7.49
C GLY A 4 2.80 10.74 7.27
N CYS A 5 2.34 9.58 7.75
CA CYS A 5 2.97 8.28 7.55
C CYS A 5 1.96 7.33 6.89
N THR A 6 2.38 6.58 5.87
CA THR A 6 1.54 5.65 5.11
C THR A 6 0.96 4.49 5.93
N HIS A 7 1.49 4.27 7.14
CA HIS A 7 0.96 3.27 8.08
C HIS A 7 -0.30 3.76 8.82
N PHE A 8 -0.46 5.07 9.04
CA PHE A 8 -1.55 5.59 9.86
C PHE A 8 -2.95 5.44 9.25
N PRO A 9 -3.14 5.52 7.92
CA PRO A 9 -4.44 5.20 7.31
C PRO A 9 -4.93 3.78 7.64
N LEU A 10 -4.03 2.83 7.89
CA LEU A 10 -4.41 1.46 8.29
C LEU A 10 -5.03 1.40 9.70
N LEU A 11 -4.84 2.45 10.50
CA LEU A 11 -5.36 2.59 11.87
C LEU A 11 -6.46 3.66 11.95
N GLN A 12 -7.06 4.01 10.82
CA GLN A 12 -8.01 5.13 10.74
C GLN A 12 -9.19 4.94 11.70
N GLU A 13 -9.73 3.73 11.79
CA GLU A 13 -10.88 3.44 12.65
C GLU A 13 -10.53 3.57 14.13
N GLU A 14 -9.36 3.07 14.54
CA GLU A 14 -8.85 3.17 15.90
C GLU A 14 -8.56 4.63 16.28
N LEU A 15 -7.92 5.37 15.38
CA LEU A 15 -7.63 6.79 15.56
C LEU A 15 -8.93 7.61 15.72
N GLN A 16 -9.95 7.33 14.93
CA GLN A 16 -11.24 8.00 15.05
C GLN A 16 -11.93 7.77 16.40
N ARG A 17 -11.71 6.62 17.05
CA ARG A 17 -12.29 6.32 18.38
C ARG A 17 -11.63 7.08 19.53
N VAL A 18 -10.37 7.49 19.37
CA VAL A 18 -9.58 8.11 20.44
C VAL A 18 -9.40 9.62 20.27
N LEU A 19 -9.57 10.13 19.04
CA LEU A 19 -9.44 11.54 18.74
C LEU A 19 -10.71 12.32 19.14
N PRO A 20 -10.58 13.62 19.44
CA PRO A 20 -11.73 14.46 19.73
C PRO A 20 -12.77 14.43 18.61
N GLU A 21 -14.05 14.49 18.98
CA GLU A 21 -15.15 14.57 18.03
C GLU A 21 -14.95 15.74 17.04
N GLY A 22 -15.28 15.52 15.78
CA GLY A 22 -15.05 16.49 14.70
C GLY A 22 -13.63 16.51 14.14
N THR A 23 -12.71 15.66 14.64
CA THR A 23 -11.38 15.54 14.05
C THR A 23 -11.45 14.97 12.64
N ARG A 24 -11.19 15.80 11.64
CA ARG A 24 -11.02 15.35 10.25
C ARG A 24 -9.63 14.77 10.02
N LEU A 25 -9.57 13.55 9.47
CA LEU A 25 -8.32 12.92 9.05
C LEU A 25 -8.03 13.25 7.58
N ILE A 26 -6.76 13.51 7.27
CA ILE A 26 -6.29 13.88 5.93
C ILE A 26 -5.04 13.05 5.63
N ASP A 27 -5.05 12.30 4.54
CA ASP A 27 -3.88 11.56 4.01
C ASP A 27 -3.62 11.93 2.53
N SER A 28 -2.54 11.37 1.97
CA SER A 28 -2.11 11.63 0.60
C SER A 28 -2.58 10.61 -0.43
N GLY A 29 -3.25 9.52 -0.04
CA GLY A 29 -3.53 8.35 -0.89
C GLY A 29 -4.25 8.69 -2.19
N ALA A 30 -5.35 9.44 -2.11
CA ALA A 30 -6.10 9.85 -3.31
C ALA A 30 -5.30 10.83 -4.20
N ALA A 31 -4.45 11.67 -3.61
CA ALA A 31 -3.60 12.58 -4.38
C ALA A 31 -2.49 11.82 -5.12
N ILE A 32 -1.88 10.82 -4.47
CA ILE A 32 -0.89 9.93 -5.09
C ILE A 32 -1.53 9.11 -6.21
N ALA A 33 -2.72 8.55 -6.02
CA ALA A 33 -3.43 7.80 -7.08
C ALA A 33 -3.67 8.65 -8.34
N ARG A 34 -4.14 9.90 -8.18
CA ARG A 34 -4.30 10.83 -9.32
C ARG A 34 -2.98 11.13 -10.01
N ARG A 35 -1.89 11.30 -9.25
CA ARG A 35 -0.56 11.53 -9.84
C ARG A 35 -0.06 10.31 -10.60
N THR A 36 -0.26 9.10 -10.07
CA THR A 36 0.11 7.85 -10.75
C THR A 36 -0.64 7.70 -12.07
N ALA A 37 -1.97 7.92 -12.09
CA ALA A 37 -2.77 7.88 -13.31
C ALA A 37 -2.25 8.87 -14.37
N TRP A 38 -2.01 10.13 -13.97
CA TRP A 38 -1.47 11.14 -14.87
C TRP A 38 -0.08 10.75 -15.41
N LEU A 39 0.81 10.19 -14.57
CA LEU A 39 2.14 9.75 -15.02
C LEU A 39 2.06 8.61 -16.04
N LEU A 40 1.16 7.63 -15.81
CA LEU A 40 0.95 6.51 -16.74
C LEU A 40 0.43 6.98 -18.11
N GLU A 41 -0.35 8.06 -18.15
CA GLU A 41 -0.88 8.63 -19.39
C GLU A 41 0.12 9.49 -20.16
N HIS A 42 1.04 10.18 -19.46
CA HIS A 42 1.83 11.27 -20.05
C HIS A 42 3.35 11.03 -20.08
N GLU A 43 3.91 10.28 -19.13
CA GLU A 43 5.37 10.20 -18.93
C GLU A 43 5.92 8.77 -18.87
N ALA A 44 5.12 7.78 -18.48
CA ALA A 44 5.60 6.41 -18.28
C ALA A 44 5.92 5.71 -19.61
N PRO A 45 6.99 4.89 -19.65
CA PRO A 45 7.27 4.04 -20.81
C PRO A 45 6.20 2.96 -20.97
N ASP A 46 6.13 2.39 -22.18
CA ASP A 46 5.27 1.23 -22.42
C ASP A 46 5.87 -0.07 -21.83
N ALA A 47 5.72 -0.24 -20.52
CA ALA A 47 6.12 -1.43 -19.79
C ALA A 47 4.87 -2.12 -19.19
N LYS A 48 4.44 -3.22 -19.81
CA LYS A 48 3.26 -3.99 -19.39
C LYS A 48 3.61 -5.46 -19.22
N SER A 49 2.90 -6.14 -18.31
CA SER A 49 2.98 -7.58 -18.11
C SER A 49 1.58 -8.14 -17.91
N SER A 50 1.37 -9.40 -18.31
CA SER A 50 0.16 -10.18 -18.05
C SER A 50 0.30 -11.11 -16.83
N ASP A 51 1.44 -11.07 -16.14
CA ASP A 51 1.66 -11.81 -14.90
C ASP A 51 0.71 -11.31 -13.79
N GLU A 52 0.44 -12.18 -12.81
CA GLU A 52 -0.23 -11.77 -11.57
C GLU A 52 0.62 -10.79 -10.74
N ASN A 53 -0.02 -10.02 -9.87
CA ASN A 53 0.67 -9.13 -8.94
C ASN A 53 1.52 -9.93 -7.95
N LYS A 54 2.79 -9.51 -7.78
CA LYS A 54 3.77 -10.15 -6.91
C LYS A 54 4.15 -9.25 -5.75
N ALA A 55 4.30 -9.81 -4.55
CA ALA A 55 4.91 -9.12 -3.42
C ALA A 55 6.34 -9.63 -3.21
N PHE A 56 7.27 -8.71 -2.92
CA PHE A 56 8.67 -9.04 -2.66
C PHE A 56 9.08 -8.65 -1.24
N CYS A 57 9.95 -9.47 -0.63
CA CYS A 57 10.63 -9.17 0.63
C CYS A 57 12.16 -9.30 0.47
N MET A 58 12.93 -8.59 1.29
CA MET A 58 14.41 -8.70 1.26
C MET A 58 14.93 -9.96 1.96
N ALA A 59 14.20 -10.42 2.97
CA ALA A 59 14.45 -11.66 3.68
C ALA A 59 13.12 -12.39 3.85
N LEU A 60 13.11 -13.69 3.56
CA LEU A 60 11.96 -14.54 3.81
C LEU A 60 12.15 -15.17 5.19
N THR A 61 11.45 -14.62 6.18
CA THR A 61 11.43 -15.09 7.59
C THR A 61 10.02 -15.48 8.00
N ALA A 62 9.89 -16.19 9.12
CA ALA A 62 8.59 -16.58 9.67
C ALA A 62 7.67 -15.36 9.91
N GLU A 63 8.22 -14.19 10.28
CA GLU A 63 7.46 -12.96 10.47
C GLU A 63 6.96 -12.39 9.14
N THR A 64 7.76 -12.43 8.08
CA THR A 64 7.32 -11.96 6.76
C THR A 64 6.26 -12.86 6.15
N GLU A 65 6.36 -14.18 6.38
CA GLU A 65 5.35 -15.15 5.91
C GLU A 65 3.97 -14.90 6.55
N GLN A 66 3.92 -14.38 7.78
CA GLN A 66 2.67 -14.00 8.44
C GLN A 66 1.90 -12.88 7.71
N LEU A 67 2.55 -12.11 6.83
CA LEU A 67 1.88 -11.08 6.03
C LEU A 67 1.09 -11.64 4.85
N LEU A 68 1.37 -12.88 4.42
CA LEU A 68 0.79 -13.47 3.21
C LEU A 68 -0.75 -13.46 3.17
N PRO A 69 -1.48 -13.78 4.26
CA PRO A 69 -2.94 -13.72 4.24
C PRO A 69 -3.46 -12.30 3.99
N VAL A 70 -2.79 -11.28 4.52
CA VAL A 70 -3.14 -9.88 4.30
C VAL A 70 -2.80 -9.46 2.87
N LEU A 71 -1.60 -9.80 2.38
CA LEU A 71 -1.17 -9.51 1.01
C LEU A 71 -2.12 -10.09 -0.04
N ARG A 72 -2.63 -11.31 0.18
CA ARG A 72 -3.67 -11.92 -0.68
C ARG A 72 -4.95 -11.12 -0.72
N ARG A 73 -5.39 -10.53 0.40
CA ARG A 73 -6.56 -9.63 0.44
C ARG A 73 -6.33 -8.33 -0.34
N TYR A 74 -5.07 -7.89 -0.46
CA TYR A 74 -4.67 -6.75 -1.27
C TYR A 74 -4.40 -7.12 -2.75
N GLY A 75 -4.59 -8.38 -3.14
CA GLY A 75 -4.47 -8.83 -4.53
C GLY A 75 -3.09 -9.34 -4.94
N PHE A 76 -2.22 -9.67 -3.98
CA PHE A 76 -0.92 -10.32 -4.23
C PHE A 76 -0.98 -11.80 -3.87
N SER A 77 -0.87 -12.68 -4.86
CA SER A 77 -1.03 -14.14 -4.67
C SER A 77 0.19 -14.79 -4.02
N THR A 78 1.39 -14.27 -4.34
CA THR A 78 2.69 -14.78 -3.86
C THR A 78 3.48 -13.73 -3.07
N LEU A 79 4.34 -14.24 -2.17
CA LEU A 79 5.39 -13.49 -1.50
C LEU A 79 6.72 -14.19 -1.78
N GLU A 80 7.65 -13.47 -2.39
CA GLU A 80 8.94 -14.02 -2.82
C GLU A 80 10.10 -13.19 -2.27
N LYS A 81 11.23 -13.85 -1.97
CA LYS A 81 12.46 -13.11 -1.69
C LYS A 81 12.95 -12.48 -2.99
N LEU A 82 13.24 -11.18 -2.97
CA LEU A 82 13.77 -10.48 -4.14
C LEU A 82 15.10 -11.13 -4.58
N PRO A 83 15.23 -11.55 -5.85
CA PRO A 83 16.51 -12.00 -6.39
C PRO A 83 17.40 -10.78 -6.59
N LEU A 84 18.42 -10.64 -5.75
CA LEU A 84 19.49 -9.64 -5.87
C LEU A 84 20.70 -10.24 -6.57
#